data_AF-A0A810NFY9-F1
#
_entry.id   AF-A0A810NFY9-F1
#
_cell.length_a   1.000
_cell.length_b   1.000
_cell.length_c   1.000
_cell.angle_alpha   90.00
_cell.angle_beta   90.00
_cell.angle_gamma   90.00
#
_symmetry.space_group_name_H-M   'P 1'
#
loop_
_entity.id
_entity.type
_entity.pdbx_description
1 polymer ?
#
loop_
_entity_poly.entity_id
_entity_poly.type
_entity_poly.pdbx_seq_one_letter_code
_entity_poly.pdbx_strand_id
1 'polypeptide(L)'
;MSDDTEDRWHYAGRRTFAGALQRGLGRGAHRAMVDPAAPDLIAHCLRRDHRWYWAFDERAVYLARLVRDLEMPVEPIADRLFTAPAEPDDHDNEFGNTLEVLEVLGRAGVSGVVDGVRRYIQDGERWLDALEEIAGAWPTEWWEDLYRSVAGRIASAAHQPLWRSPPWTAWAARDARIAAWIDTARRPVPPRPFADQSTATLLARLREPVHGPDRKAILRELRRRPPEPALLELVDDLLADDPGPALPAAIRRLGPAALPAARGWAATPGHPLTWAALCILAAHGDDTDAAALIAGLDWLDSRPDDLCGYDVLVGGLARIGGPTAVEVVPRLGRLWFSPHSYERPDYLRAWVALDPAGAGHCLVEGLWDCEAGVRLLAARHAPLTDMTRERLCYLRDDPLEANDVRAAAVARLTGKSATARL
;
A
#
# COMPACT_ATOMS: atom_id res chain seq x y z
N MET A 1 17.46 5.78 34.18
CA MET A 1 16.97 4.54 34.81
C MET A 1 15.81 4.08 33.96
N SER A 2 16.00 2.91 33.34
CA SER A 2 15.03 2.05 32.64
C SER A 2 13.61 2.58 32.50
N ASP A 3 13.25 2.90 31.26
CA ASP A 3 11.92 2.57 30.74
C ASP A 3 12.15 1.87 29.38
N ASP A 4 12.90 0.77 29.45
CA ASP A 4 12.84 -0.33 28.49
C ASP A 4 11.60 -1.13 28.87
N THR A 5 10.45 -0.81 28.27
CA THR A 5 9.30 -1.71 28.07
C THR A 5 8.20 -0.95 27.33
N GLU A 6 8.20 -1.02 26.00
CA GLU A 6 6.99 -1.11 25.13
C GLU A 6 7.44 -1.06 23.65
N ASP A 7 7.23 -2.16 22.94
CA ASP A 7 7.60 -2.40 21.53
C ASP A 7 6.96 -1.37 20.57
N ARG A 8 7.63 -0.23 20.40
CA ARG A 8 7.16 0.88 19.57
C ARG A 8 8.00 0.98 18.31
N TRP A 9 7.57 0.27 17.26
CA TRP A 9 8.00 0.36 15.85
C TRP A 9 9.36 1.07 15.62
N HIS A 10 10.47 0.39 15.92
CA HIS A 10 11.81 0.98 15.92
C HIS A 10 12.39 1.17 14.50
N TYR A 11 12.08 2.31 13.87
CA TYR A 11 12.93 2.85 12.82
C TYR A 11 14.15 3.54 13.43
N ALA A 12 15.33 3.30 12.86
CA ALA A 12 16.46 4.16 13.08
C ALA A 12 16.13 5.61 12.65
N GLY A 13 16.86 6.58 13.22
CA GLY A 13 16.60 8.00 12.97
C GLY A 13 16.56 8.30 11.47
N ARG A 14 15.55 9.05 11.01
CA ARG A 14 15.28 9.28 9.57
C ARG A 14 16.46 9.81 8.75
N ARG A 15 17.44 10.46 9.39
CA ARG A 15 18.66 11.01 8.76
C ARG A 15 19.82 10.00 8.68
N THR A 16 19.70 8.83 9.29
CA THR A 16 20.72 7.78 9.28
C THR A 16 20.61 6.94 8.01
N PHE A 17 21.69 6.23 7.65
CA PHE A 17 21.68 5.30 6.52
C PHE A 17 20.67 4.16 6.74
N ALA A 18 20.72 3.52 7.91
CA ALA A 18 19.77 2.50 8.31
C ALA A 18 18.32 3.00 8.22
N GLY A 19 18.03 4.17 8.80
CA GLY A 19 16.69 4.76 8.77
C GLY A 19 16.19 5.12 7.37
N ALA A 20 17.09 5.37 6.41
CA ALA A 20 16.73 5.56 5.01
C ALA A 20 16.36 4.25 4.32
N LEU A 21 17.15 3.19 4.53
CA LEU A 21 16.87 1.85 4.00
C LEU A 21 15.55 1.29 4.54
N GLN A 22 15.33 1.38 5.85
CA GLN A 22 14.12 0.88 6.53
C GLN A 22 12.84 1.56 6.03
N ARG A 23 12.93 2.79 5.53
CA ARG A 23 11.80 3.57 4.99
C ARG A 23 11.69 3.48 3.46
N GLY A 24 12.56 2.69 2.82
CA GLY A 24 12.60 2.56 1.36
C GLY A 24 12.91 3.87 0.63
N LEU A 25 13.66 4.78 1.26
CA LEU A 25 13.98 6.08 0.66
C LEU A 25 15.08 5.93 -0.39
N GLY A 26 14.92 6.65 -1.50
CA GLY A 26 15.89 6.60 -2.60
C GLY A 26 17.33 6.97 -2.20
N ARG A 27 17.53 7.85 -1.22
CA ARG A 27 18.88 8.16 -0.71
C ARG A 27 19.54 6.98 -0.01
N GLY A 28 18.73 6.05 0.54
CA GLY A 28 19.22 4.80 1.12
C GLY A 28 19.82 3.93 0.03
N ALA A 29 19.07 3.70 -1.05
CA ALA A 29 19.54 2.91 -2.18
C ALA A 29 20.75 3.56 -2.89
N HIS A 30 20.72 4.88 -3.11
CA HIS A 30 21.86 5.59 -3.69
C HIS A 30 23.12 5.47 -2.84
N ARG A 31 23.00 5.62 -1.51
CA ARG A 31 24.15 5.47 -0.59
C ARG A 31 24.65 4.03 -0.53
N ALA A 32 23.75 3.04 -0.62
CA ALA A 32 24.11 1.64 -0.56
C ALA A 32 25.14 1.22 -1.62
N MET A 33 25.14 1.88 -2.79
CA MET A 33 26.07 1.58 -3.88
C MET A 33 27.54 1.89 -3.57
N VAL A 34 27.83 2.66 -2.51
CA VAL A 34 29.20 3.10 -2.17
C VAL A 34 29.61 2.84 -0.72
N ASP A 35 28.64 2.55 0.16
CA ASP A 35 28.90 2.38 1.59
C ASP A 35 29.13 0.88 1.92
N PRO A 36 30.31 0.50 2.44
CA PRO A 36 30.63 -0.92 2.69
C PRO A 36 29.76 -1.56 3.77
N ALA A 37 29.04 -0.78 4.59
CA ALA A 37 28.09 -1.31 5.57
C ALA A 37 26.74 -1.71 4.95
N ALA A 38 26.53 -1.48 3.65
CA ALA A 38 25.24 -1.71 3.01
C ALA A 38 24.74 -3.16 3.10
N PRO A 39 25.54 -4.21 2.81
CA PRO A 39 25.06 -5.59 2.86
C PRO A 39 24.51 -5.99 4.24
N ASP A 40 25.16 -5.57 5.32
CA ASP A 40 24.73 -5.88 6.69
C ASP A 40 23.41 -5.17 7.06
N LEU A 41 23.25 -3.91 6.64
CA LEU A 41 22.02 -3.15 6.87
C LEU A 41 20.85 -3.66 6.04
N ILE A 42 21.09 -4.11 4.80
CA ILE A 42 20.07 -4.74 3.96
C ILE A 42 19.68 -6.09 4.54
N ALA A 43 20.65 -6.91 4.96
CA ALA A 43 20.37 -8.16 5.66
C ALA A 43 19.52 -7.94 6.92
N HIS A 44 19.74 -6.84 7.66
CA HIS A 44 18.88 -6.46 8.76
C HIS A 44 17.45 -6.10 8.32
N CYS A 45 17.28 -5.37 7.21
CA CYS A 45 15.96 -5.05 6.65
C CYS A 45 15.23 -6.28 6.07
N LEU A 46 15.95 -7.35 5.71
CA LEU A 46 15.34 -8.63 5.34
C LEU A 46 14.83 -9.38 6.57
N ARG A 47 15.64 -9.39 7.64
CA ARG A 47 15.30 -10.05 8.90
C ARG A 47 14.17 -9.39 9.68
N ARG A 48 13.90 -8.11 9.44
CA ARG A 48 12.83 -7.37 10.12
C ARG A 48 12.00 -6.62 9.10
N ASP A 49 10.70 -6.92 9.05
CA ASP A 49 9.78 -6.19 8.19
C ASP A 49 9.56 -4.77 8.74
N HIS A 50 10.10 -3.78 8.02
CA HIS A 50 9.94 -2.38 8.36
C HIS A 50 8.76 -1.71 7.63
N ARG A 51 7.88 -2.49 7.00
CA ARG A 51 6.66 -1.97 6.36
C ARG A 51 5.58 -1.70 7.38
N TRP A 52 5.18 -0.43 7.47
CA TRP A 52 4.05 -0.01 8.32
C TRP A 52 2.83 -0.92 8.14
N TYR A 53 2.50 -1.22 6.88
CA TYR A 53 1.54 -2.24 6.53
C TYR A 53 2.03 -2.96 5.27
N TRP A 54 2.40 -4.23 5.43
CA TRP A 54 3.05 -5.03 4.40
C TRP A 54 2.26 -5.12 3.08
N ALA A 55 0.93 -5.08 3.14
CA ALA A 55 0.09 -5.28 1.95
C ALA A 55 -0.01 -4.07 0.99
N PHE A 56 0.50 -2.88 1.36
CA PHE A 56 0.44 -1.68 0.51
C PHE A 56 1.80 -1.17 0.04
N ASP A 57 2.88 -1.70 0.59
CA ASP A 57 4.21 -1.08 0.51
C ASP A 57 5.14 -1.86 -0.41
N GLU A 58 5.73 -1.21 -1.40
CA GLU A 58 6.53 -1.85 -2.46
C GLU A 58 8.01 -2.13 -2.07
N ARG A 59 8.33 -2.20 -0.77
CA ARG A 59 9.71 -2.43 -0.29
C ARG A 59 10.35 -3.73 -0.75
N ALA A 60 9.58 -4.77 -1.10
CA ALA A 60 10.15 -6.02 -1.62
C ALA A 60 10.97 -5.77 -2.91
N VAL A 61 10.45 -4.96 -3.84
CA VAL A 61 11.17 -4.61 -5.09
C VAL A 61 12.41 -3.78 -4.80
N TYR A 62 12.31 -2.86 -3.84
CA TYR A 62 13.44 -2.05 -3.38
C TYR A 62 14.57 -2.90 -2.80
N LEU A 63 14.26 -3.81 -1.89
CA LEU A 63 15.24 -4.71 -1.27
C LEU A 63 15.81 -5.71 -2.27
N ALA A 64 14.99 -6.29 -3.16
CA ALA A 64 15.44 -7.19 -4.21
C ALA A 64 16.44 -6.51 -5.15
N ARG A 65 16.19 -5.27 -5.56
CA ARG A 65 17.15 -4.48 -6.35
C ARG A 65 18.48 -4.31 -5.62
N LEU A 66 18.44 -3.99 -4.32
CA LEU A 66 19.66 -3.83 -3.55
C LEU A 66 20.44 -5.13 -3.40
N VAL A 67 19.76 -6.25 -3.14
CA VAL A 67 20.39 -7.59 -3.09
C VAL A 67 21.06 -7.93 -4.42
N ARG A 68 20.35 -7.71 -5.54
CA ARG A 68 20.87 -7.96 -6.90
C ARG A 68 22.05 -7.05 -7.24
N ASP A 69 21.88 -5.74 -7.06
CA ASP A 69 22.84 -4.73 -7.52
C ASP A 69 24.13 -4.72 -6.67
N LEU A 70 24.07 -5.20 -5.42
CA LEU A 70 25.24 -5.42 -4.56
C LEU A 70 25.80 -6.85 -4.63
N GLU A 71 25.26 -7.70 -5.52
CA GLU A 71 25.67 -9.10 -5.68
C GLU A 71 25.70 -9.89 -4.36
N MET A 72 24.72 -9.61 -3.48
CA MET A 72 24.64 -10.29 -2.19
C MET A 72 24.36 -11.80 -2.39
N PRO A 73 24.97 -12.69 -1.58
CA PRO A 73 24.75 -14.12 -1.71
C PRO A 73 23.31 -14.49 -1.35
N VAL A 74 22.62 -15.15 -2.28
CA VAL A 74 21.19 -15.49 -2.14
C VAL A 74 20.92 -16.73 -1.29
N GLU A 75 21.87 -17.66 -1.22
CA GLU A 75 21.71 -18.90 -0.46
C GLU A 75 21.47 -18.62 1.05
N PRO A 76 22.28 -17.78 1.73
CA PRO A 76 22.00 -17.37 3.11
C PRO A 76 20.65 -16.65 3.28
N ILE A 77 20.16 -15.95 2.26
CA ILE A 77 18.85 -15.28 2.30
C ILE A 77 17.73 -16.33 2.20
N ALA A 78 17.84 -17.30 1.29
CA ALA A 78 16.89 -18.41 1.17
C ALA A 78 16.87 -19.28 2.43
N ASP A 79 18.02 -19.51 3.08
CA ASP A 79 18.10 -20.23 4.35
C ASP A 79 17.38 -19.54 5.51
N ARG A 80 17.10 -18.23 5.41
CA ARG A 80 16.26 -17.55 6.40
C ARG A 80 14.83 -18.06 6.43
N LEU A 81 14.29 -18.56 5.31
CA LEU A 81 12.95 -19.16 5.30
C LEU A 81 12.84 -20.35 6.28
N PHE A 82 13.92 -21.11 6.47
CA PHE A 82 13.99 -22.24 7.42
C PHE A 82 14.18 -21.83 8.87
N THR A 83 14.69 -20.62 9.12
CA THR A 83 15.09 -20.16 10.45
C THR A 83 14.26 -18.98 10.96
N ALA A 84 13.35 -18.45 10.13
CA ALA A 84 12.37 -17.45 10.52
C ALA A 84 11.42 -18.01 11.59
N PRO A 85 11.02 -17.21 12.59
CA PRO A 85 10.07 -17.63 13.61
C PRO A 85 8.75 -18.16 13.01
N ALA A 86 8.23 -19.27 13.56
CA ALA A 86 6.98 -19.87 13.11
C ALA A 86 5.75 -19.01 13.49
N GLU A 87 5.78 -18.43 14.69
CA GLU A 87 4.82 -17.45 15.19
C GLU A 87 5.56 -16.12 15.30
N PRO A 88 5.56 -15.29 14.25
CA PRO A 88 6.10 -13.95 14.37
C PRO A 88 5.30 -13.17 15.42
N ASP A 89 5.97 -12.31 16.19
CA ASP A 89 5.21 -11.27 16.88
C ASP A 89 4.45 -10.42 15.82
N ASP A 90 3.42 -9.68 16.24
CA ASP A 90 2.60 -8.87 15.32
C ASP A 90 3.42 -7.85 14.49
N HIS A 91 4.73 -7.70 14.75
CA HIS A 91 5.64 -6.72 14.19
C HIS A 91 6.87 -7.33 13.48
N ASP A 92 6.98 -8.66 13.38
CA ASP A 92 8.15 -9.35 12.82
C ASP A 92 7.79 -10.35 11.71
N ASN A 93 7.36 -9.85 10.54
CA ASN A 93 7.07 -10.70 9.39
C ASN A 93 8.34 -11.09 8.58
N GLU A 94 9.40 -11.57 9.25
CA GLU A 94 10.65 -11.96 8.57
C GLU A 94 10.42 -12.93 7.41
N PHE A 95 9.62 -13.98 7.66
CA PHE A 95 9.34 -15.01 6.65
C PHE A 95 8.68 -14.40 5.41
N GLY A 96 7.59 -13.66 5.58
CA GLY A 96 6.86 -13.05 4.47
C GLY A 96 7.71 -12.03 3.72
N ASN A 97 8.39 -11.13 4.44
CA ASN A 97 9.29 -10.14 3.84
C ASN A 97 10.43 -10.79 3.03
N THR A 98 11.07 -11.83 3.59
CA THR A 98 12.14 -12.56 2.89
C THR A 98 11.60 -13.29 1.67
N LEU A 99 10.46 -13.96 1.80
CA LEU A 99 9.82 -14.69 0.71
C LEU A 99 9.43 -13.76 -0.45
N GLU A 100 8.83 -12.61 -0.16
CA GLU A 100 8.49 -11.60 -1.18
C GLU A 100 9.74 -11.07 -1.90
N VAL A 101 10.86 -10.86 -1.20
CA VAL A 101 12.12 -10.46 -1.85
C VAL A 101 12.66 -11.57 -2.75
N LEU A 102 12.63 -12.83 -2.31
CA LEU A 102 13.06 -13.99 -3.10
C LEU A 102 12.14 -14.21 -4.32
N GLU A 103 10.83 -14.01 -4.17
CA GLU A 103 9.85 -14.00 -5.27
C GLU A 103 10.32 -13.02 -6.36
N VAL A 104 10.56 -11.77 -5.98
CA VAL A 104 10.99 -10.71 -6.90
C VAL A 104 12.32 -11.05 -7.56
N LEU A 105 13.32 -11.52 -6.79
CA LEU A 105 14.62 -11.93 -7.32
C LEU A 105 14.51 -13.10 -8.30
N GLY A 106 13.60 -14.05 -8.04
CA GLY A 106 13.30 -15.16 -8.92
C GLY A 106 12.77 -14.68 -10.28
N ARG A 107 11.82 -13.74 -10.28
CA ARG A 107 11.32 -13.09 -11.52
C ARG A 107 12.40 -12.32 -12.26
N ALA A 108 13.38 -11.75 -11.54
CA ALA A 108 14.54 -11.10 -12.14
C ALA A 108 15.56 -12.08 -12.73
N GLY A 109 15.41 -13.39 -12.51
CA GLY A 109 16.33 -14.41 -13.00
C GLY A 109 17.64 -14.49 -12.21
N VAL A 110 17.65 -14.08 -10.93
CA VAL A 110 18.85 -14.21 -10.08
C VAL A 110 19.10 -15.68 -9.79
N SER A 111 20.31 -16.14 -10.14
CA SER A 111 20.72 -17.55 -10.04
C SER A 111 20.60 -18.08 -8.60
N GLY A 112 20.16 -19.33 -8.44
CA GLY A 112 20.03 -20.01 -7.15
C GLY A 112 18.78 -19.67 -6.33
N VAL A 113 18.05 -18.59 -6.66
CA VAL A 113 16.85 -18.19 -5.92
C VAL A 113 15.71 -19.18 -6.12
N VAL A 114 15.42 -19.54 -7.38
CA VAL A 114 14.34 -20.49 -7.72
C VAL A 114 14.58 -21.84 -7.05
N ASP A 115 15.80 -22.36 -7.12
CA ASP A 115 16.17 -23.63 -6.49
C ASP A 115 16.08 -23.56 -4.95
N GLY A 116 16.53 -22.45 -4.37
CA GLY A 116 16.45 -22.20 -2.92
C GLY A 116 15.02 -22.20 -2.39
N VAL A 117 14.11 -21.48 -3.06
CA VAL A 117 12.68 -21.43 -2.68
C VAL A 117 11.99 -22.76 -2.94
N ARG A 118 12.30 -23.46 -4.05
CA ARG A 118 11.77 -24.80 -4.33
C ARG A 118 12.17 -25.80 -3.26
N ARG A 119 13.44 -25.79 -2.81
CA ARG A 119 13.90 -26.59 -1.66
C ARG A 119 13.11 -26.26 -0.40
N TYR A 120 12.85 -24.98 -0.12
CA TYR A 120 12.01 -24.59 1.01
C TYR A 120 10.58 -25.15 0.89
N ILE A 121 9.96 -25.10 -0.28
CA ILE A 121 8.61 -25.67 -0.47
C ILE A 121 8.61 -27.19 -0.25
N GLN A 122 9.72 -27.88 -0.53
CA GLN A 122 9.81 -29.33 -0.32
C GLN A 122 9.97 -29.69 1.16
N ASP A 123 10.77 -28.93 1.91
CA ASP A 123 11.23 -29.33 3.25
C ASP A 123 10.74 -28.43 4.39
N GLY A 124 10.42 -27.17 4.11
CA GLY A 124 10.10 -26.13 5.08
C GLY A 124 8.70 -26.25 5.66
N GLU A 125 8.51 -25.78 6.90
CA GLU A 125 7.25 -25.88 7.64
C GLU A 125 6.12 -25.06 7.00
N ARG A 126 6.42 -23.80 6.61
CA ARG A 126 5.47 -22.88 5.95
C ARG A 126 5.47 -23.03 4.43
N TRP A 127 5.64 -24.25 3.93
CA TRP A 127 5.67 -24.55 2.50
C TRP A 127 4.42 -24.08 1.75
N LEU A 128 3.26 -24.09 2.42
CA LEU A 128 1.99 -23.68 1.83
C LEU A 128 2.02 -22.21 1.43
N ASP A 129 2.43 -21.34 2.35
CA ASP A 129 2.55 -19.90 2.14
C ASP A 129 3.56 -19.61 1.01
N ALA A 130 4.71 -20.28 1.03
CA ALA A 130 5.73 -20.15 -0.01
C ALA A 130 5.23 -20.57 -1.39
N LEU A 131 4.52 -21.70 -1.48
CA LEU A 131 3.98 -22.21 -2.73
C LEU A 131 2.90 -21.30 -3.31
N GLU A 132 2.00 -20.79 -2.47
CA GLU A 132 0.93 -19.88 -2.91
C GLU A 132 1.49 -18.56 -3.43
N GLU A 133 2.48 -18.00 -2.73
CA GLU A 133 3.19 -16.78 -3.16
C GLU A 133 3.83 -16.98 -4.54
N ILE A 134 4.67 -18.01 -4.70
CA ILE A 134 5.36 -18.21 -5.98
C ILE A 134 4.41 -18.64 -7.10
N ALA A 135 3.34 -19.39 -6.82
CA ALA A 135 2.43 -19.82 -7.87
C ALA A 135 1.58 -18.66 -8.40
N GLY A 136 1.38 -17.62 -7.57
CA GLY A 136 0.76 -16.37 -7.99
C GLY A 136 1.63 -15.50 -8.89
N ALA A 137 2.96 -15.62 -8.80
CA ALA A 137 3.90 -14.68 -9.43
C ALA A 137 4.84 -15.30 -10.48
N TRP A 138 5.24 -16.55 -10.33
CA TRP A 138 6.20 -17.23 -11.21
C TRP A 138 5.51 -18.04 -12.33
N PRO A 139 6.20 -18.26 -13.47
CA PRO A 139 5.71 -19.12 -14.54
C PRO A 139 5.35 -20.53 -14.06
N THR A 140 4.28 -21.11 -14.62
CA THR A 140 3.73 -22.41 -14.19
C THR A 140 4.78 -23.53 -14.21
N GLU A 141 5.63 -23.55 -15.23
CA GLU A 141 6.71 -24.52 -15.39
C GLU A 141 7.72 -24.55 -14.23
N TRP A 142 7.78 -23.51 -13.40
CA TRP A 142 8.72 -23.42 -12.27
C TRP A 142 8.18 -24.00 -10.97
N TRP A 143 6.90 -24.34 -10.89
CA TRP A 143 6.29 -24.87 -9.66
C TRP A 143 5.34 -26.04 -9.89
N GLU A 144 4.89 -26.28 -11.13
CA GLU A 144 3.90 -27.31 -11.45
C GLU A 144 4.35 -28.73 -11.04
N ASP A 145 5.64 -29.03 -11.20
CA ASP A 145 6.22 -30.32 -10.82
C ASP A 145 6.33 -30.53 -9.29
N LEU A 146 6.29 -29.45 -8.49
CA LEU A 146 6.32 -29.51 -7.02
C LEU A 146 5.11 -30.26 -6.45
N TYR A 147 4.03 -30.40 -7.22
CA TYR A 147 2.90 -31.25 -6.86
C TYR A 147 3.36 -32.63 -6.35
N ARG A 148 4.35 -33.25 -7.01
CA ARG A 148 4.85 -34.58 -6.63
C ARG A 148 5.48 -34.60 -5.25
N SER A 149 6.10 -33.48 -4.83
CA SER A 149 6.75 -33.34 -3.53
C SER A 149 5.76 -32.96 -2.43
N VAL A 150 4.74 -32.14 -2.73
CA VAL A 150 3.84 -31.60 -1.70
C VAL A 150 2.49 -32.32 -1.60
N ALA A 151 2.12 -33.18 -2.55
CA ALA A 151 0.81 -33.86 -2.55
C ALA A 151 0.56 -34.75 -1.32
N GLY A 152 1.62 -35.26 -0.67
CA GLY A 152 1.53 -35.98 0.60
C GLY A 152 1.33 -35.06 1.81
N ARG A 153 1.73 -33.78 1.69
CA ARG A 153 1.74 -32.78 2.76
C ARG A 153 0.42 -32.02 2.90
N ILE A 154 -0.45 -32.10 1.90
CA ILE A 154 -1.76 -31.41 1.88
C ILE A 154 -2.61 -31.76 3.12
N ALA A 155 -2.55 -33.02 3.58
CA ALA A 155 -3.30 -33.45 4.76
C ALA A 155 -2.83 -32.79 6.07
N SER A 156 -1.60 -32.28 6.10
CA SER A 156 -1.00 -31.59 7.25
C SER A 156 -0.81 -30.08 6.98
N ALA A 157 -1.57 -29.51 6.05
CA ALA A 157 -1.52 -28.08 5.77
C ALA A 157 -1.97 -27.27 7.00
N ALA A 158 -1.18 -26.26 7.37
CA ALA A 158 -1.43 -25.44 8.55
C ALA A 158 -2.66 -24.53 8.41
N HIS A 159 -3.02 -24.13 7.18
CA HIS A 159 -4.09 -23.18 6.89
C HIS A 159 -4.97 -23.66 5.72
N GLN A 160 -6.12 -23.02 5.53
CA GLN A 160 -6.97 -23.24 4.35
C GLN A 160 -6.31 -22.63 3.08
N PRO A 161 -6.46 -23.27 1.91
CA PRO A 161 -5.81 -22.82 0.68
C PRO A 161 -6.47 -21.55 0.13
N LEU A 162 -5.68 -20.75 -0.58
CA LEU A 162 -6.15 -19.67 -1.46
C LEU A 162 -6.81 -20.25 -2.71
N TRP A 163 -7.98 -20.85 -2.52
CA TRP A 163 -8.65 -21.74 -3.47
C TRP A 163 -8.98 -21.17 -4.86
N ARG A 164 -8.96 -19.84 -5.04
CA ARG A 164 -9.16 -19.18 -6.34
C ARG A 164 -7.87 -18.93 -7.12
N SER A 165 -6.72 -19.26 -6.53
CA SER A 165 -5.41 -18.97 -7.08
C SER A 165 -4.69 -20.26 -7.51
N PRO A 166 -3.71 -20.17 -8.43
CA PRO A 166 -2.70 -21.21 -8.57
C PRO A 166 -2.00 -21.48 -7.22
N PRO A 167 -1.49 -22.69 -6.99
CA PRO A 167 -1.56 -23.83 -7.90
C PRO A 167 -2.89 -24.59 -7.82
N TRP A 168 -3.75 -24.25 -6.86
CA TRP A 168 -4.94 -25.02 -6.47
C TRP A 168 -5.95 -25.17 -7.59
N THR A 169 -6.20 -24.11 -8.35
CA THR A 169 -7.11 -24.16 -9.51
C THR A 169 -6.65 -25.15 -10.58
N ALA A 170 -5.34 -25.32 -10.77
CA ALA A 170 -4.75 -26.27 -11.72
C ALA A 170 -4.67 -27.70 -11.16
N TRP A 171 -4.44 -27.84 -9.85
CA TRP A 171 -4.27 -29.14 -9.21
C TRP A 171 -5.60 -29.81 -8.80
N ALA A 172 -6.66 -29.03 -8.56
CA ALA A 172 -7.98 -29.59 -8.25
C ALA A 172 -8.57 -30.43 -9.38
N ALA A 173 -8.24 -30.11 -10.64
CA ALA A 173 -8.72 -30.86 -11.79
C ALA A 173 -8.16 -32.29 -11.88
N ARG A 174 -7.03 -32.58 -11.20
CA ARG A 174 -6.32 -33.87 -11.27
C ARG A 174 -6.29 -34.64 -9.96
N ASP A 175 -6.49 -33.98 -8.82
CA ASP A 175 -6.50 -34.62 -7.49
C ASP A 175 -7.81 -34.31 -6.75
N ALA A 176 -8.64 -35.33 -6.58
CA ALA A 176 -9.92 -35.23 -5.88
C ALA A 176 -9.76 -34.79 -4.40
N ARG A 177 -8.62 -35.06 -3.77
CA ARG A 177 -8.34 -34.62 -2.39
C ARG A 177 -8.17 -33.10 -2.33
N ILE A 178 -7.49 -32.52 -3.32
CA ILE A 178 -7.35 -31.06 -3.45
C ILE A 178 -8.69 -30.43 -3.77
N ALA A 179 -9.46 -31.02 -4.69
CA ALA A 179 -10.80 -30.52 -5.01
C ALA A 179 -11.70 -30.47 -3.77
N ALA A 180 -11.73 -31.55 -2.99
CA ALA A 180 -12.49 -31.60 -1.73
C ALA A 180 -11.99 -30.56 -0.71
N TRP A 181 -10.67 -30.39 -0.57
CA TRP A 181 -10.08 -29.41 0.34
C TRP A 181 -10.42 -27.97 -0.05
N ILE A 182 -10.33 -27.61 -1.33
CA ILE A 182 -10.79 -26.32 -1.86
C ILE A 182 -12.27 -26.09 -1.54
N ASP A 183 -13.11 -27.10 -1.69
CA ASP A 183 -14.53 -26.96 -1.39
C ASP A 183 -14.78 -26.64 0.09
N THR A 184 -13.93 -27.11 1.02
CA THR A 184 -13.98 -26.68 2.43
C THR A 184 -13.56 -25.23 2.65
N ALA A 185 -12.68 -24.70 1.78
CA ALA A 185 -12.21 -23.32 1.83
C ALA A 185 -13.18 -22.32 1.18
N ARG A 186 -14.09 -22.79 0.33
CA ARG A 186 -15.07 -21.93 -0.36
C ARG A 186 -15.98 -21.25 0.66
N ARG A 187 -15.79 -19.94 0.83
CA ARG A 187 -16.72 -19.11 1.58
C ARG A 187 -17.98 -18.84 0.73
N PRO A 188 -19.20 -19.02 1.28
CA PRO A 188 -20.42 -18.63 0.58
C PRO A 188 -20.38 -17.14 0.27
N VAL A 189 -20.92 -16.74 -0.89
CA VAL A 189 -21.09 -15.32 -1.22
C VAL A 189 -22.01 -14.72 -0.16
N PRO A 190 -21.57 -13.67 0.56
CA PRO A 190 -22.42 -13.04 1.56
C PRO A 190 -23.73 -12.58 0.88
N PRO A 191 -24.89 -12.81 1.52
CA PRO A 191 -26.15 -12.31 0.97
C PRO A 191 -26.05 -10.78 0.79
N ARG A 192 -26.78 -10.26 -0.20
CA ARG A 192 -26.95 -8.82 -0.41
C ARG A 192 -28.36 -8.43 0.03
N PRO A 193 -28.56 -8.05 1.32
CA PRO A 193 -29.88 -7.68 1.80
C PRO A 193 -30.35 -6.43 1.06
N PHE A 194 -31.66 -6.36 0.79
CA PHE A 194 -32.33 -5.22 0.17
C PHE A 194 -31.89 -4.86 -1.27
N ALA A 195 -31.15 -5.74 -1.95
CA ALA A 195 -30.69 -5.51 -3.32
C ALA A 195 -31.84 -5.34 -4.33
N ASP A 196 -32.99 -5.96 -4.04
CA ASP A 196 -34.23 -5.93 -4.81
C ASP A 196 -35.12 -4.71 -4.52
N GLN A 197 -34.84 -3.95 -3.44
CA GLN A 197 -35.65 -2.81 -3.04
C GLN A 197 -35.21 -1.51 -3.74
N SER A 198 -36.15 -0.62 -4.05
CA SER A 198 -35.84 0.69 -4.65
C SER A 198 -35.10 1.63 -3.69
N THR A 199 -34.37 2.62 -4.20
CA THR A 199 -33.68 3.59 -3.33
C THR A 199 -34.66 4.40 -2.49
N ALA A 200 -35.81 4.79 -3.04
CA ALA A 200 -36.87 5.46 -2.29
C ALA A 200 -37.36 4.61 -1.12
N THR A 201 -37.52 3.30 -1.31
CA THR A 201 -37.88 2.35 -0.25
C THR A 201 -36.80 2.27 0.83
N LEU A 202 -35.52 2.22 0.44
CA LEU A 202 -34.41 2.20 1.38
C LEU A 202 -34.36 3.47 2.25
N LEU A 203 -34.53 4.65 1.64
CA LEU A 203 -34.58 5.92 2.36
C LEU A 203 -35.79 6.02 3.28
N ALA A 204 -36.96 5.55 2.84
CA ALA A 204 -38.15 5.48 3.69
C ALA A 204 -37.91 4.61 4.92
N ARG A 205 -37.27 3.45 4.75
CA ARG A 205 -36.87 2.59 5.87
C ARG A 205 -35.89 3.27 6.82
N LEU A 206 -34.92 4.04 6.32
CA LEU A 206 -33.99 4.78 7.19
C LEU A 206 -34.67 5.89 8.01
N ARG A 207 -35.86 6.36 7.60
CA ARG A 207 -36.68 7.32 8.37
C ARG A 207 -37.49 6.67 9.48
N GLU A 208 -37.75 5.37 9.38
CA GLU A 208 -38.40 4.61 10.44
C GLU A 208 -37.39 4.31 11.56
N PRO A 209 -37.82 3.98 12.79
CA PRO A 209 -36.95 3.48 13.86
C PRO A 209 -36.39 2.09 13.51
N VAL A 210 -35.57 1.99 12.47
CA VAL A 210 -34.87 0.78 12.08
C VAL A 210 -33.56 0.73 12.85
N HIS A 211 -33.47 -0.18 13.81
CA HIS A 211 -32.30 -0.36 14.66
C HIS A 211 -31.38 -1.49 14.15
N GLY A 212 -30.08 -1.37 14.38
CA GLY A 212 -29.14 -2.50 14.29
C GLY A 212 -28.67 -2.89 12.87
N PRO A 213 -28.48 -4.21 12.59
CA PRO A 213 -27.83 -4.73 11.38
C PRO A 213 -28.46 -4.31 10.03
N ASP A 214 -29.78 -4.13 10.00
CA ASP A 214 -30.52 -3.76 8.79
C ASP A 214 -30.16 -2.36 8.31
N ARG A 215 -29.99 -1.39 9.24
CA ARG A 215 -29.54 -0.03 8.92
C ARG A 215 -28.16 -0.03 8.25
N LYS A 216 -27.20 -0.80 8.80
CA LYS A 216 -25.85 -0.95 8.21
C LYS A 216 -25.92 -1.61 6.83
N ALA A 217 -26.80 -2.59 6.64
CA ALA A 217 -26.99 -3.23 5.34
C ALA A 217 -27.63 -2.28 4.31
N ILE A 218 -28.63 -1.49 4.70
CA ILE A 218 -29.26 -0.48 3.86
C ILE A 218 -28.23 0.58 3.42
N LEU A 219 -27.43 1.13 4.35
CA LEU A 219 -26.38 2.10 4.02
C LEU A 219 -25.32 1.53 3.07
N ARG A 220 -24.90 0.27 3.29
CA ARG A 220 -23.99 -0.42 2.36
C ARG A 220 -24.59 -0.62 0.98
N GLU A 221 -25.89 -0.86 0.90
CA GLU A 221 -26.59 -1.01 -0.38
C GLU A 221 -26.78 0.34 -1.08
N LEU A 222 -27.14 1.41 -0.37
CA LEU A 222 -27.16 2.78 -0.92
C LEU A 222 -25.80 3.20 -1.48
N ARG A 223 -24.69 2.85 -0.81
CA ARG A 223 -23.32 3.12 -1.30
C ARG A 223 -23.02 2.51 -2.68
N ARG A 224 -23.73 1.45 -3.08
CA ARG A 224 -23.57 0.77 -4.38
C ARG A 224 -24.42 1.39 -5.49
N ARG A 225 -25.23 2.41 -5.19
CA ARG A 225 -26.21 3.02 -6.10
C ARG A 225 -25.78 4.43 -6.50
N PRO A 226 -26.45 5.06 -7.48
CA PRO A 226 -26.29 6.48 -7.74
C PRO A 226 -26.46 7.32 -6.45
N PRO A 227 -25.72 8.43 -6.31
CA PRO A 227 -25.78 9.25 -5.09
C PRO A 227 -27.17 9.87 -4.87
N GLU A 228 -27.64 9.87 -3.63
CA GLU A 228 -29.01 10.29 -3.27
C GLU A 228 -28.98 11.33 -2.14
N PRO A 229 -29.06 12.63 -2.47
CA PRO A 229 -28.88 13.73 -1.52
C PRO A 229 -29.84 13.72 -0.32
N ALA A 230 -31.02 13.12 -0.47
CA ALA A 230 -31.99 12.96 0.62
C ALA A 230 -31.44 12.18 1.83
N LEU A 231 -30.32 11.46 1.68
CA LEU A 231 -29.62 10.86 2.82
C LEU A 231 -29.08 11.91 3.81
N LEU A 232 -28.76 13.14 3.35
CA LEU A 232 -28.26 14.21 4.21
C LEU A 232 -29.28 14.64 5.27
N GLU A 233 -30.56 14.57 4.94
CA GLU A 233 -31.67 14.89 5.85
C GLU A 233 -31.77 13.91 7.02
N LEU A 234 -31.13 12.74 6.92
CA LEU A 234 -31.20 11.66 7.90
C LEU A 234 -29.94 11.56 8.76
N VAL A 235 -28.92 12.39 8.50
CA VAL A 235 -27.59 12.21 9.12
C VAL A 235 -27.66 12.28 10.65
N ASP A 236 -28.35 13.27 11.20
CA ASP A 236 -28.39 13.48 12.65
C ASP A 236 -29.08 12.30 13.36
N ASP A 237 -30.20 11.83 12.81
CA ASP A 237 -30.93 10.65 13.31
C ASP A 237 -30.10 9.36 13.19
N LEU A 238 -29.31 9.25 12.12
CA LEU A 238 -28.46 8.08 11.89
C LEU A 238 -27.23 8.07 12.78
N LEU A 239 -26.70 9.24 13.16
CA LEU A 239 -25.56 9.38 14.07
C LEU A 239 -25.92 9.05 15.53
N ALA A 240 -27.17 9.25 15.94
CA ALA A 240 -27.63 8.96 17.30
C ALA A 240 -27.56 7.46 17.68
N ASP A 241 -27.45 6.56 16.72
CA ASP A 241 -27.52 5.09 16.90
C ASP A 241 -26.23 4.37 16.44
N ASP A 242 -25.06 5.02 16.58
CA ASP A 242 -23.73 4.51 16.19
C ASP A 242 -23.71 3.74 14.85
N PRO A 243 -23.75 4.46 13.71
CA PRO A 243 -23.88 3.83 12.40
C PRO A 243 -22.61 3.07 11.97
N GLY A 244 -21.52 3.16 12.74
CA GLY A 244 -20.20 2.66 12.37
C GLY A 244 -19.72 3.23 11.01
N PRO A 245 -18.86 2.51 10.27
CA PRO A 245 -18.24 3.03 9.05
C PRO A 245 -19.19 3.10 7.84
N ALA A 246 -20.41 2.58 7.93
CA ALA A 246 -21.33 2.50 6.80
C ALA A 246 -21.88 3.87 6.39
N LEU A 247 -22.24 4.73 7.36
CA LEU A 247 -22.76 6.08 7.09
C LEU A 247 -21.67 6.99 6.49
N PRO A 248 -20.48 7.18 7.11
CA PRO A 248 -19.39 7.94 6.52
C PRO A 248 -19.08 7.54 5.07
N ALA A 249 -19.06 6.24 4.78
CA ALA A 249 -18.79 5.72 3.45
C ALA A 249 -19.91 6.02 2.43
N ALA A 250 -21.18 6.00 2.85
CA ALA A 250 -22.31 6.38 2.00
C ALA A 250 -22.33 7.89 1.74
N ILE A 251 -22.09 8.71 2.77
CA ILE A 251 -22.06 10.18 2.67
C ILE A 251 -20.96 10.66 1.72
N ARG A 252 -19.75 10.07 1.77
CA ARG A 252 -18.68 10.36 0.80
C ARG A 252 -19.08 10.14 -0.66
N ARG A 253 -20.02 9.23 -0.95
CA ARG A 253 -20.48 8.98 -2.33
C ARG A 253 -21.41 10.08 -2.86
N LEU A 254 -21.95 10.93 -2.00
CA LEU A 254 -22.76 12.10 -2.39
C LEU A 254 -21.95 13.15 -3.15
N GLY A 255 -20.62 13.13 -3.00
CA GLY A 255 -19.73 14.02 -3.73
C GLY A 255 -20.03 15.50 -3.45
N PRO A 256 -20.08 16.37 -4.49
CA PRO A 256 -20.32 17.80 -4.31
C PRO A 256 -21.63 18.15 -3.58
N ALA A 257 -22.66 17.29 -3.67
CA ALA A 257 -23.94 17.54 -2.99
C ALA A 257 -23.80 17.59 -1.45
N ALA A 258 -22.77 16.95 -0.88
CA ALA A 258 -22.51 16.96 0.56
C ALA A 258 -21.61 18.12 1.01
N LEU A 259 -21.10 18.97 0.11
CA LEU A 259 -20.16 20.05 0.47
C LEU A 259 -20.70 21.00 1.55
N PRO A 260 -21.94 21.54 1.46
CA PRO A 260 -22.45 22.44 2.48
C PRO A 260 -22.49 21.80 3.88
N ALA A 261 -22.90 20.54 3.96
CA ALA A 261 -22.93 19.80 5.23
C ALA A 261 -21.52 19.46 5.73
N ALA A 262 -20.62 19.06 4.84
CA ALA A 262 -19.23 18.75 5.16
C ALA A 262 -18.49 19.95 5.78
N ARG A 263 -18.72 21.17 5.27
CA ARG A 263 -18.16 22.40 5.88
C ARG A 263 -18.60 22.57 7.33
N GLY A 264 -19.88 22.35 7.62
CA GLY A 264 -20.42 22.40 8.99
C GLY A 264 -19.81 21.33 9.90
N TRP A 265 -19.69 20.10 9.40
CA TRP A 265 -19.08 19.00 10.16
C TRP A 265 -17.59 19.19 10.42
N ALA A 266 -16.84 19.72 9.45
CA ALA A 266 -15.41 20.00 9.62
C ALA A 266 -15.17 21.17 10.59
N ALA A 267 -16.07 22.15 10.63
CA ALA A 267 -16.00 23.28 11.55
C ALA A 267 -16.41 22.93 12.99
N THR A 268 -17.04 21.77 13.22
CA THR A 268 -17.54 21.34 14.53
C THR A 268 -16.51 20.41 15.20
N PRO A 269 -15.83 20.84 16.28
CA PRO A 269 -14.85 20.01 16.97
C PRO A 269 -15.46 18.69 17.46
N GLY A 270 -14.79 17.57 17.16
CA GLY A 270 -15.22 16.23 17.60
C GLY A 270 -16.44 15.67 16.87
N HIS A 271 -16.87 16.27 15.75
CA HIS A 271 -18.01 15.76 15.00
C HIS A 271 -17.75 14.30 14.51
N PRO A 272 -18.70 13.36 14.65
CA PRO A 272 -18.50 11.96 14.24
C PRO A 272 -18.16 11.77 12.75
N LEU A 273 -18.55 12.74 11.91
CA LEU A 273 -18.25 12.75 10.47
C LEU A 273 -17.03 13.60 10.08
N THR A 274 -16.18 14.05 11.02
CA THR A 274 -15.01 14.90 10.69
C THR A 274 -14.15 14.31 9.57
N TRP A 275 -13.79 13.02 9.63
CA TRP A 275 -12.99 12.41 8.56
C TRP A 275 -13.72 12.34 7.21
N ALA A 276 -15.01 12.00 7.21
CA ALA A 276 -15.81 11.99 5.99
C ALA A 276 -15.95 13.40 5.38
N ALA A 277 -16.11 14.40 6.23
CA ALA A 277 -16.13 15.81 5.83
C ALA A 277 -14.82 16.21 5.17
N LEU A 278 -13.68 15.96 5.83
CA LEU A 278 -12.35 16.24 5.27
C LEU A 278 -12.11 15.53 3.93
N CYS A 279 -12.51 14.26 3.79
CA CYS A 279 -12.46 13.54 2.51
C CYS A 279 -13.30 14.23 1.41
N ILE A 280 -14.48 14.74 1.75
CA ILE A 280 -15.36 15.45 0.79
C ILE A 280 -14.76 16.80 0.41
N LEU A 281 -14.26 17.56 1.39
CA LEU A 281 -13.58 18.83 1.14
C LEU A 281 -12.33 18.64 0.27
N ALA A 282 -11.53 17.61 0.54
CA ALA A 282 -10.36 17.29 -0.26
C ALA A 282 -10.72 16.96 -1.72
N ALA A 283 -11.77 16.17 -1.93
CA ALA A 283 -12.19 15.74 -3.26
C ALA A 283 -12.95 16.82 -4.06
N HIS A 284 -13.72 17.68 -3.40
CA HIS A 284 -14.70 18.56 -4.07
C HIS A 284 -14.68 20.02 -3.63
N GLY A 285 -14.00 20.36 -2.54
CA GLY A 285 -13.94 21.72 -2.00
C GLY A 285 -13.21 22.71 -2.89
N ASP A 286 -13.28 23.97 -2.50
CA ASP A 286 -12.65 25.11 -3.17
C ASP A 286 -11.62 25.79 -2.25
N ASP A 287 -11.16 26.98 -2.64
CA ASP A 287 -10.16 27.76 -1.89
C ASP A 287 -10.61 28.11 -0.46
N THR A 288 -11.93 28.17 -0.20
CA THR A 288 -12.47 28.43 1.14
C THR A 288 -12.27 27.26 2.10
N ASP A 289 -11.98 26.06 1.58
CA ASP A 289 -11.85 24.83 2.37
C ASP A 289 -10.40 24.50 2.76
N ALA A 290 -9.41 25.23 2.21
CA ALA A 290 -7.99 24.94 2.43
C ALA A 290 -7.59 24.98 3.91
N ALA A 291 -8.09 25.96 4.68
CA ALA A 291 -7.83 26.07 6.11
C ALA A 291 -8.37 24.87 6.90
N ALA A 292 -9.54 24.33 6.51
CA ALA A 292 -10.11 23.15 7.15
C ALA A 292 -9.29 21.89 6.86
N LEU A 293 -8.72 21.76 5.66
CA LEU A 293 -7.81 20.64 5.32
C LEU A 293 -6.49 20.73 6.10
N ILE A 294 -5.94 21.93 6.30
CA ILE A 294 -4.76 22.13 7.14
C ILE A 294 -5.05 21.75 8.59
N ALA A 295 -6.18 22.19 9.14
CA ALA A 295 -6.62 21.76 10.47
C ALA A 295 -6.86 20.23 10.54
N GLY A 296 -7.29 19.62 9.43
CA GLY A 296 -7.38 18.17 9.29
C GLY A 296 -6.03 17.46 9.40
N LEU A 297 -4.94 18.07 8.89
CA LEU A 297 -3.58 17.55 9.07
C LEU A 297 -3.14 17.63 10.54
N ASP A 298 -3.48 18.72 11.24
CA ASP A 298 -3.21 18.84 12.70
C ASP A 298 -4.00 17.77 13.50
N TRP A 299 -5.21 17.47 13.05
CA TRP A 299 -6.04 16.40 13.61
C TRP A 299 -5.43 15.01 13.37
N LEU A 300 -4.82 14.74 12.21
CA LEU A 300 -4.05 13.51 11.99
C LEU A 300 -2.80 13.46 12.88
N ASP A 301 -2.08 14.59 13.00
CA ASP A 301 -0.88 14.68 13.83
C ASP A 301 -1.15 14.39 15.33
N SER A 302 -2.38 14.61 15.81
CA SER A 302 -2.78 14.23 17.17
C SER A 302 -3.05 12.73 17.36
N ARG A 303 -2.94 11.91 16.30
CA ARG A 303 -3.16 10.46 16.29
C ARG A 303 -1.95 9.74 15.68
N PRO A 304 -0.80 9.73 16.36
CA PRO A 304 0.44 9.23 15.79
C PRO A 304 0.44 7.73 15.44
N ASP A 305 -0.51 6.96 15.98
CA ASP A 305 -0.69 5.54 15.67
C ASP A 305 -1.57 5.31 14.42
N ASP A 306 -2.17 6.37 13.86
CA ASP A 306 -2.95 6.35 12.62
C ASP A 306 -2.21 7.17 11.54
N LEU A 307 -1.27 6.54 10.85
CA LEU A 307 -0.45 7.18 9.81
C LEU A 307 -1.15 7.28 8.44
N CYS A 308 -2.45 6.97 8.38
CA CYS A 308 -3.22 6.93 7.15
C CYS A 308 -3.98 8.24 6.90
N GLY A 309 -4.10 8.62 5.63
CA GLY A 309 -5.00 9.69 5.18
C GLY A 309 -4.34 11.05 4.97
N TYR A 310 -3.03 11.18 5.19
CA TYR A 310 -2.32 12.42 4.86
C TYR A 310 -2.37 12.66 3.34
N ASP A 311 -2.21 11.60 2.53
CA ASP A 311 -2.38 11.59 1.07
C ASP A 311 -3.67 12.28 0.61
N VAL A 312 -4.80 11.95 1.25
CA VAL A 312 -6.11 12.53 0.92
C VAL A 312 -6.11 14.04 1.12
N LEU A 313 -5.61 14.51 2.26
CA LEU A 313 -5.66 15.93 2.61
C LEU A 313 -4.66 16.75 1.78
N VAL A 314 -3.43 16.26 1.60
CA VAL A 314 -2.44 16.97 0.78
C VAL A 314 -2.80 16.94 -0.70
N GLY A 315 -3.42 15.85 -1.19
CA GLY A 315 -3.96 15.78 -2.55
C GLY A 315 -5.09 16.79 -2.75
N GLY A 316 -5.97 16.95 -1.75
CA GLY A 316 -6.99 18.00 -1.74
C GLY A 316 -6.42 19.41 -1.79
N LEU A 317 -5.43 19.71 -0.94
CA LEU A 317 -4.73 21.00 -0.93
C LEU A 317 -4.02 21.28 -2.26
N ALA A 318 -3.37 20.28 -2.85
CA ALA A 318 -2.72 20.41 -4.16
C ALA A 318 -3.72 20.69 -5.29
N ARG A 319 -4.91 20.08 -5.25
CA ARG A 319 -6.00 20.32 -6.19
C ARG A 319 -6.57 21.74 -6.04
N ILE A 320 -6.78 22.19 -4.81
CA ILE A 320 -7.33 23.51 -4.50
C ILE A 320 -6.33 24.62 -4.87
N GLY A 321 -5.06 24.44 -4.50
CA GLY A 321 -4.00 25.41 -4.73
C GLY A 321 -4.18 26.71 -3.93
N GLY A 322 -3.50 27.77 -4.37
CA GLY A 322 -3.57 29.08 -3.75
C GLY A 322 -2.67 29.27 -2.51
N PRO A 323 -2.60 30.50 -1.96
CA PRO A 323 -1.63 30.85 -0.93
C PRO A 323 -1.74 30.01 0.34
N THR A 324 -2.97 29.74 0.80
CA THR A 324 -3.20 28.92 2.00
C THR A 324 -2.75 27.48 1.79
N ALA A 325 -2.99 26.88 0.60
CA ALA A 325 -2.54 25.52 0.35
C ALA A 325 -1.01 25.39 0.36
N VAL A 326 -0.28 26.41 -0.09
CA VAL A 326 1.20 26.44 -0.07
C VAL A 326 1.77 26.34 1.36
N GLU A 327 1.01 26.71 2.39
CA GLU A 327 1.44 26.58 3.79
C GLU A 327 1.74 25.13 4.21
N VAL A 328 1.25 24.13 3.45
CA VAL A 328 1.53 22.71 3.71
C VAL A 328 2.95 22.27 3.32
N VAL A 329 3.66 23.03 2.48
CA VAL A 329 4.96 22.61 1.91
C VAL A 329 6.00 22.21 2.97
N PRO A 330 6.21 22.95 4.08
CA PRO A 330 7.11 22.51 5.15
C PRO A 330 6.69 21.19 5.81
N ARG A 331 5.39 20.86 5.79
CA ARG A 331 4.86 19.59 6.31
C ARG A 331 5.12 18.44 5.35
N LEU A 332 5.01 18.67 4.03
CA LEU A 332 5.42 17.69 3.01
C LEU A 332 6.89 17.25 3.18
N GLY A 333 7.78 18.19 3.52
CA GLY A 333 9.18 17.86 3.83
C GLY A 333 9.36 16.93 5.04
N ARG A 334 8.44 16.93 6.00
CA ARG A 334 8.43 15.97 7.12
C ARG A 334 7.83 14.63 6.69
N LEU A 335 6.69 14.68 5.99
CA LEU A 335 5.93 13.52 5.51
C LEU A 335 6.71 12.69 4.49
N TRP A 336 7.61 13.30 3.70
CA TRP A 336 8.52 12.56 2.81
C TRP A 336 9.30 11.45 3.54
N PHE A 337 9.62 11.66 4.83
CA PHE A 337 10.31 10.70 5.69
C PHE A 337 9.38 9.81 6.52
N SER A 338 8.08 9.83 6.24
CA SER A 338 7.10 8.94 6.85
C SER A 338 7.48 7.48 6.58
N PRO A 339 7.24 6.58 7.55
CA PRO A 339 7.37 5.14 7.31
C PRO A 339 6.26 4.58 6.42
N HIS A 340 5.13 5.28 6.32
CA HIS A 340 4.00 4.94 5.47
C HIS A 340 4.32 5.37 4.03
N SER A 341 5.21 4.62 3.35
CA SER A 341 5.72 5.04 2.05
C SER A 341 4.68 5.00 0.95
N TYR A 342 3.65 4.15 1.06
CA TYR A 342 2.53 4.09 0.14
C TYR A 342 1.91 5.47 -0.19
N GLU A 343 1.90 6.41 0.76
CA GLU A 343 1.36 7.78 0.55
C GLU A 343 2.39 8.78 -0.02
N ARG A 344 3.67 8.41 -0.07
CA ARG A 344 4.76 9.25 -0.58
C ARG A 344 4.56 9.73 -2.03
N PRO A 345 3.98 8.95 -2.98
CA PRO A 345 3.63 9.46 -4.29
C PRO A 345 2.72 10.70 -4.24
N ASP A 346 1.73 10.72 -3.34
CA ASP A 346 0.81 11.84 -3.16
C ASP A 346 1.48 13.05 -2.50
N TYR A 347 2.39 12.81 -1.56
CA TYR A 347 3.20 13.89 -0.98
C TYR A 347 4.05 14.57 -2.05
N LEU A 348 4.71 13.79 -2.91
CA LEU A 348 5.52 14.32 -4.00
C LEU A 348 4.68 15.03 -5.06
N ARG A 349 3.51 14.48 -5.43
CA ARG A 349 2.57 15.12 -6.35
C ARG A 349 2.10 16.46 -5.81
N ALA A 350 1.72 16.51 -4.54
CA ALA A 350 1.31 17.75 -3.88
C ALA A 350 2.45 18.77 -3.83
N TRP A 351 3.67 18.33 -3.54
CA TRP A 351 4.83 19.22 -3.52
C TRP A 351 5.11 19.79 -4.91
N VAL A 352 5.12 18.97 -5.95
CA VAL A 352 5.33 19.41 -7.33
C VAL A 352 4.24 20.40 -7.77
N ALA A 353 2.99 20.22 -7.32
CA ALA A 353 1.89 21.13 -7.66
C ALA A 353 1.99 22.49 -6.94
N LEU A 354 2.37 22.49 -5.66
CA LEU A 354 2.35 23.68 -4.79
C LEU A 354 3.67 24.46 -4.78
N ASP A 355 4.80 23.76 -4.89
CA ASP A 355 6.16 24.32 -4.93
C ASP A 355 7.08 23.49 -5.83
N PRO A 356 6.94 23.62 -7.17
CA PRO A 356 7.76 22.88 -8.12
C PRO A 356 9.27 23.12 -7.95
N ALA A 357 9.66 24.32 -7.51
CA ALA A 357 11.07 24.68 -7.34
C ALA A 357 11.69 23.97 -6.12
N GLY A 358 10.96 23.86 -5.01
CA GLY A 358 11.42 23.15 -3.81
C GLY A 358 11.40 21.63 -3.92
N ALA A 359 10.57 21.06 -4.81
CA ALA A 359 10.43 19.61 -4.98
C ALA A 359 11.64 18.93 -5.68
N GLY A 360 12.57 19.70 -6.25
CA GLY A 360 13.64 19.17 -7.12
C GLY A 360 14.51 18.08 -6.49
N HIS A 361 14.87 18.22 -5.21
CA HIS A 361 15.70 17.25 -4.51
C HIS A 361 14.97 15.91 -4.29
N CYS A 362 13.69 15.95 -3.90
CA CYS A 362 12.84 14.77 -3.76
C CYS A 362 12.56 14.10 -5.12
N LEU A 363 12.45 14.87 -6.21
CA LEU A 363 12.32 14.31 -7.55
C LEU A 363 13.57 13.54 -7.98
N VAL A 364 14.77 14.05 -7.67
CA VAL A 364 16.02 13.31 -7.94
C VAL A 364 16.09 12.07 -7.07
N GLU A 365 15.94 12.21 -5.75
CA GLU A 365 15.93 11.09 -4.81
C GLU A 365 14.89 10.03 -5.20
N GLY A 366 13.73 10.46 -5.68
CA GLY A 366 12.60 9.64 -6.06
C GLY A 366 12.88 8.61 -7.15
N LEU A 367 13.94 8.78 -7.96
CA LEU A 367 14.34 7.78 -8.97
C LEU A 367 14.87 6.47 -8.35
N TRP A 368 15.15 6.46 -7.05
CA TRP A 368 15.61 5.30 -6.29
C TRP A 368 14.62 4.83 -5.22
N ASP A 369 13.47 5.51 -5.08
CA ASP A 369 12.51 5.24 -4.00
C ASP A 369 11.85 3.86 -4.12
N CYS A 370 11.33 3.33 -3.02
CA CYS A 370 10.65 2.04 -3.00
C CYS A 370 9.31 2.04 -3.74
N GLU A 371 8.60 3.16 -3.79
CA GLU A 371 7.29 3.23 -4.43
C GLU A 371 7.39 3.51 -5.94
N ALA A 372 6.77 2.68 -6.78
CA ALA A 372 6.69 2.91 -8.22
C ALA A 372 6.03 4.25 -8.55
N GLY A 373 5.02 4.67 -7.78
CA GLY A 373 4.37 5.97 -7.97
C GLY A 373 5.32 7.17 -7.77
N VAL A 374 6.26 7.06 -6.82
CA VAL A 374 7.32 8.08 -6.63
C VAL A 374 8.30 8.05 -7.79
N ARG A 375 8.78 6.86 -8.17
CA ARG A 375 9.68 6.69 -9.33
C ARG A 375 9.06 7.19 -10.62
N LEU A 376 7.76 7.02 -10.82
CA LEU A 376 7.03 7.50 -11.99
C LEU A 376 7.03 9.03 -12.08
N LEU A 377 6.70 9.71 -10.98
CA LEU A 377 6.73 11.17 -10.90
C LEU A 377 8.16 11.69 -11.08
N ALA A 378 9.13 11.07 -10.41
CA ALA A 378 10.54 11.37 -10.56
C ALA A 378 11.00 11.20 -12.02
N ALA A 379 10.66 10.10 -12.68
CA ALA A 379 11.05 9.84 -14.06
C ALA A 379 10.50 10.89 -15.05
N ARG A 380 9.31 11.44 -14.76
CA ARG A 380 8.68 12.49 -15.56
C ARG A 380 9.31 13.87 -15.32
N HIS A 381 9.65 14.20 -14.07
CA HIS A 381 9.90 15.59 -13.66
C HIS A 381 11.31 15.87 -13.15
N ALA A 382 12.12 14.86 -12.81
CA ALA A 382 13.47 15.08 -12.33
C ALA A 382 14.30 15.91 -13.34
N PRO A 383 15.13 16.87 -12.85
CA PRO A 383 16.09 17.56 -13.68
C PRO A 383 17.03 16.57 -14.38
N LEU A 384 17.29 16.77 -15.68
CA LEU A 384 18.17 15.90 -16.45
C LEU A 384 19.64 16.29 -16.26
N THR A 385 20.29 15.62 -15.32
CA THR A 385 21.76 15.55 -15.15
C THR A 385 22.29 14.21 -15.65
N ASP A 386 23.61 14.06 -15.78
CA ASP A 386 24.23 12.78 -16.18
C ASP A 386 23.82 11.63 -15.27
N MET A 387 23.88 11.85 -13.94
CA MET A 387 23.44 10.90 -12.93
C MET A 387 21.97 10.48 -13.12
N THR A 388 21.07 11.43 -13.35
CA THR A 388 19.65 11.09 -13.56
C THR A 388 19.41 10.41 -14.92
N ARG A 389 20.19 10.73 -15.96
CA ARG A 389 20.10 10.04 -17.26
C ARG A 389 20.53 8.59 -17.13
N GLU A 390 21.64 8.35 -16.45
CA GLU A 390 22.11 7.00 -16.13
C GLU A 390 21.04 6.23 -15.35
N ARG A 391 20.47 6.85 -14.32
CA ARG A 391 19.40 6.21 -13.54
C ARG A 391 18.15 5.94 -14.38
N LEU A 392 17.73 6.84 -15.26
CA LEU A 392 16.61 6.60 -16.18
C LEU A 392 16.89 5.46 -17.17
N CYS A 393 18.13 5.34 -17.67
CA CYS A 393 18.54 4.21 -18.49
C CYS A 393 18.41 2.90 -17.72
N TYR A 394 18.88 2.87 -16.47
CA TYR A 394 18.68 1.72 -15.58
C TYR A 394 17.19 1.39 -15.43
N LEU A 395 16.35 2.37 -15.08
CA LEU A 395 14.92 2.12 -14.84
C LEU A 395 14.19 1.63 -16.10
N ARG A 396 14.56 2.13 -17.29
CA ARG A 396 14.03 1.67 -18.58
C ARG A 396 14.26 0.18 -18.80
N ASP A 397 15.47 -0.28 -18.48
CA ASP A 397 15.96 -1.62 -18.82
C ASP A 397 15.73 -2.64 -17.71
N ASP A 398 15.41 -2.18 -16.49
CA ASP A 398 15.20 -3.05 -15.33
C ASP A 398 13.92 -3.90 -15.49
N PRO A 399 14.02 -5.24 -15.52
CA PRO A 399 12.86 -6.13 -15.60
C PRO A 399 11.98 -6.09 -14.34
N LEU A 400 12.52 -5.58 -13.22
CA LEU A 400 11.76 -5.41 -11.98
C LEU A 400 10.92 -4.13 -11.96
N GLU A 401 11.10 -3.23 -12.93
CA GLU A 401 10.41 -1.95 -12.92
C GLU A 401 9.00 -2.03 -13.51
N ALA A 402 8.09 -1.25 -12.93
CA ALA A 402 6.73 -1.08 -13.42
C ALA A 402 6.72 -0.51 -14.86
N ASN A 403 5.81 -1.04 -15.69
CA ASN A 403 5.76 -0.71 -17.12
C ASN A 403 5.56 0.79 -17.39
N ASP A 404 4.82 1.48 -16.53
CA ASP A 404 4.59 2.93 -16.63
C ASP A 404 5.82 3.76 -16.28
N VAL A 405 6.62 3.35 -15.28
CA VAL A 405 7.92 3.96 -14.95
C VAL A 405 8.90 3.75 -16.11
N ARG A 406 8.98 2.54 -16.65
CA ARG A 406 9.81 2.23 -17.83
C ARG A 406 9.42 3.10 -19.03
N ALA A 407 8.12 3.20 -19.31
CA ALA A 407 7.61 4.06 -20.38
C ALA A 407 7.93 5.54 -20.15
N ALA A 408 7.79 6.03 -18.91
CA ALA A 408 8.16 7.39 -18.54
C ALA A 408 9.66 7.66 -18.73
N ALA A 409 10.52 6.71 -18.36
CA ALA A 409 11.95 6.80 -18.57
C ALA A 409 12.31 6.85 -20.08
N VAL A 410 11.69 6.01 -20.92
CA VAL A 410 11.86 6.06 -22.39
C VAL A 410 11.45 7.42 -22.94
N ALA A 411 10.27 7.92 -22.56
CA ALA A 411 9.77 9.22 -22.99
C ALA A 411 10.74 10.34 -22.61
N ARG A 412 11.25 10.30 -21.37
CA ARG A 412 12.19 11.30 -20.85
C ARG A 412 13.54 11.27 -21.56
N LEU A 413 14.09 10.09 -21.85
CA LEU A 413 15.39 9.92 -22.51
C LEU A 413 15.34 10.28 -24.00
N THR A 414 14.22 10.03 -24.67
CA THR A 414 14.05 10.28 -26.11
C THR A 414 13.53 11.69 -26.44
N GLY A 415 13.18 12.49 -25.43
CA GLY A 415 12.56 13.80 -25.61
C GLY A 415 11.13 13.76 -26.16
N LYS A 416 10.53 12.56 -26.29
CA LYS A 416 9.12 12.41 -26.65
C LYS A 416 8.30 12.65 -25.38
N SER A 417 7.66 13.82 -25.28
CA SER A 417 6.82 14.12 -24.13
C SER A 417 5.69 13.09 -24.04
N ALA A 418 5.67 12.30 -22.96
CA ALA A 418 4.47 11.56 -22.60
C ALA A 418 3.43 12.61 -22.20
N THR A 419 2.39 12.78 -23.01
CA THR A 419 1.30 13.70 -22.71
C THR A 419 0.58 13.17 -21.48
N ALA A 420 0.89 13.70 -20.30
CA ALA A 420 0.20 13.34 -19.06
C ALA A 420 -0.13 14.60 -18.26
N ARG A 421 -1.42 14.77 -17.95
CA ARG A 421 -1.88 15.76 -16.96
C ARG A 421 -1.36 15.35 -15.57
N LEU A 422 -1.00 16.35 -14.77
CA LEU A 422 -0.64 16.23 -13.35
C LEU A 422 -1.77 15.59 -12.53
#